data_AF-A0A8E2JX01-F1
#
_entry.id   AF-A0A8E2JX01-F1
#
_cell.length_a   1.000
_cell.length_b   1.000
_cell.length_c   1.000
_cell.angle_alpha   90.00
_cell.angle_beta   90.00
_cell.angle_gamma   90.00
#
_symmetry.space_group_name_H-M   'P 1'
#
loop_
_entity.id
_entity.type
_entity.pdbx_description
1 polymer ?
#
loop_
_entity_poly.entity_id
_entity_poly.type
_entity_poly.pdbx_seq_one_letter_code
_entity_poly.pdbx_strand_id
1 'polypeptide(L)'
;MHAGCPQMTILPSNAGLPQLDGVYGPISMRADLYPGETPARWARLLDEWCAERGFDPATQTSVNLFRCLWEFDLMAEAHQLRRSLGRTLQFRADVRRLAALTVYRLSQRFGLALDPRDRLHRGAFLGAHLRTSADAEKAGWLNDAAGSFDGQTDAQLALAAAANLSVVYVATGNAVDLARFAVKAWERGRVNVTSKAALLTGADLDELNALSWDQQALVDYEVLLKCSRFAGFTKSSYSWNIAIRRNLVGQEWNRIEGVEVKEDPYKVLQEEEEVAFDDGLSRLGGHDGWHEMKIPKGMWP
;
A
#
# COMPACT_ATOMS: atom_id res chain seq x y z
N MET A 1 -4.35 2.76 -19.33
CA MET A 1 -5.37 3.45 -18.49
C MET A 1 -6.78 3.44 -19.10
N HIS A 2 -6.97 3.33 -20.43
CA HIS A 2 -8.32 3.27 -21.05
C HIS A 2 -9.19 2.03 -20.70
N ALA A 3 -8.65 0.99 -20.08
CA ALA A 3 -9.39 -0.27 -19.85
C ALA A 3 -10.19 -0.34 -18.53
N GLY A 4 -9.91 0.54 -17.55
CA GLY A 4 -10.53 0.46 -16.21
C GLY A 4 -11.76 1.36 -16.02
N CYS A 5 -11.65 2.61 -16.47
CA CYS A 5 -12.72 3.61 -16.51
C CYS A 5 -12.47 4.52 -17.73
N PRO A 6 -12.92 4.15 -18.95
CA PRO A 6 -12.59 4.88 -20.18
C PRO A 6 -13.06 6.34 -20.17
N GLN A 7 -14.02 6.68 -19.30
CA GLN A 7 -14.56 8.03 -19.11
C GLN A 7 -13.76 8.90 -18.13
N MET A 8 -12.87 8.31 -17.32
CA MET A 8 -12.09 9.06 -16.34
C MET A 8 -10.85 9.67 -17.01
N THR A 9 -10.90 10.98 -17.22
CA THR A 9 -9.75 11.74 -17.74
C THR A 9 -8.88 12.19 -16.58
N ILE A 10 -7.68 11.60 -16.43
CA ILE A 10 -6.69 12.07 -15.45
C ILE A 10 -5.90 13.20 -16.10
N LEU A 11 -5.99 14.40 -15.51
CA LEU A 11 -5.24 15.56 -15.97
C LEU A 11 -3.81 15.51 -15.42
N PRO A 12 -2.79 15.84 -16.23
CA PRO A 12 -1.39 15.77 -15.82
C PRO A 12 -1.02 16.87 -14.82
N SER A 13 -1.77 17.97 -14.78
CA SER A 13 -1.65 19.02 -13.76
C SER A 13 -3.00 19.71 -13.57
N ASN A 14 -3.09 20.49 -12.49
CA ASN A 14 -4.19 21.41 -12.25
C ASN A 14 -3.99 22.78 -12.96
N ALA A 15 -2.90 22.95 -13.72
CA ALA A 15 -2.61 24.20 -14.41
C ALA A 15 -3.66 24.45 -15.50
N GLY A 16 -4.26 25.64 -15.49
CA GLY A 16 -5.31 26.01 -16.44
C GLY A 16 -6.69 25.47 -16.09
N LEU A 17 -6.87 24.76 -14.96
CA LEU A 17 -8.20 24.46 -14.46
C LEU A 17 -8.82 25.71 -13.82
N PRO A 18 -10.13 25.94 -14.02
CA PRO A 18 -10.82 27.01 -13.31
C PRO A 18 -10.67 26.80 -11.81
N GLN A 19 -10.50 27.89 -11.07
CA GLN A 19 -10.53 27.85 -9.62
C GLN A 19 -11.91 27.32 -9.19
N LEU A 20 -11.92 26.17 -8.53
CA LEU A 20 -13.15 25.55 -8.05
C LEU A 20 -13.61 26.25 -6.77
N ASP A 21 -14.91 26.55 -6.70
CA ASP A 21 -15.51 27.19 -5.54
C ASP A 21 -15.94 26.18 -4.47
N GLY A 22 -15.56 26.46 -3.23
CA GLY A 22 -15.79 25.59 -2.08
C GLY A 22 -14.97 24.29 -2.10
N VAL A 23 -15.14 23.50 -1.03
CA VAL A 23 -14.59 22.15 -0.89
C VAL A 23 -15.71 21.27 -0.33
N TYR A 24 -16.06 20.20 -1.04
CA TYR A 24 -17.02 19.21 -0.53
C TYR A 24 -16.30 18.26 0.43
N GLY A 25 -16.74 18.25 1.68
CA GLY A 25 -16.30 17.30 2.70
C GLY A 25 -17.28 16.13 2.81
N PRO A 26 -17.02 14.99 2.14
CA PRO A 26 -17.92 13.84 2.25
C PRO A 26 -17.96 13.31 3.69
N ILE A 27 -19.15 12.88 4.13
CA ILE A 27 -19.31 12.11 5.38
C ILE A 27 -18.70 10.71 5.23
N SER A 28 -18.51 10.00 6.35
CA SER A 28 -18.21 8.56 6.26
C SER A 28 -19.41 7.82 5.66
N MET A 29 -19.18 6.64 5.10
CA MET A 29 -20.24 5.71 4.70
C MET A 29 -20.17 4.42 5.55
N ARG A 30 -19.52 4.50 6.72
CA ARG A 30 -19.39 3.42 7.71
C ARG A 30 -20.59 3.39 8.64
N ALA A 31 -21.73 2.95 8.12
CA ALA A 31 -22.96 2.80 8.90
C ALA A 31 -22.81 1.85 10.10
N ASP A 32 -21.81 0.96 10.10
CA ASP A 32 -21.44 0.10 11.23
C ASP A 32 -20.79 0.86 12.39
N LEU A 33 -20.13 1.99 12.14
CA LEU A 33 -19.54 2.86 13.16
C LEU A 33 -20.44 4.05 13.51
N TYR A 34 -21.09 4.61 12.49
CA TYR A 34 -21.90 5.81 12.59
C TYR A 34 -23.30 5.50 12.06
N PRO A 35 -24.22 5.05 12.92
CA PRO A 35 -25.59 4.75 12.52
C PRO A 35 -26.22 5.93 11.77
N GLY A 36 -26.67 5.68 10.54
CA GLY A 36 -27.25 6.70 9.67
C GLY A 36 -26.28 7.42 8.73
N GLU A 37 -24.98 7.14 8.78
CA GLU A 37 -24.01 7.54 7.75
C GLU A 37 -23.94 6.46 6.65
N THR A 38 -24.95 6.49 5.78
CA THR A 38 -25.14 5.49 4.71
C THR A 38 -24.71 6.03 3.34
N PRO A 39 -24.44 5.14 2.36
CA PRO A 39 -24.19 5.55 0.98
C PRO A 39 -25.31 6.42 0.39
N ALA A 40 -26.58 6.11 0.72
CA ALA A 40 -27.72 6.90 0.27
C ALA A 40 -27.72 8.32 0.87
N ARG A 41 -27.35 8.46 2.15
CA ARG A 41 -27.21 9.78 2.78
C ARG A 41 -26.05 10.57 2.18
N TRP A 42 -24.93 9.90 1.92
CA TRP A 42 -23.79 10.51 1.25
C TRP A 42 -24.19 11.08 -0.12
N ALA A 43 -24.86 10.28 -0.95
CA ALA A 43 -25.31 10.70 -2.29
C ALA A 43 -26.25 11.91 -2.20
N ARG A 44 -27.23 11.86 -1.30
CA ARG A 44 -28.15 12.98 -1.05
C ARG A 44 -27.41 14.26 -0.62
N LEU A 45 -26.43 14.16 0.27
CA LEU A 45 -25.65 15.32 0.72
C LEU A 45 -24.79 15.91 -0.41
N LEU A 46 -24.29 15.07 -1.32
CA LEU A 46 -23.60 15.55 -2.52
C LEU A 46 -24.57 16.28 -3.45
N ASP A 47 -25.75 15.73 -3.70
CA ASP A 47 -26.77 16.37 -4.53
C ASP A 47 -27.21 17.71 -3.96
N GLU A 48 -27.45 17.79 -2.64
CA GLU A 48 -27.77 19.02 -1.92
C GLU A 48 -26.63 20.06 -2.06
N TRP A 49 -25.38 19.65 -1.86
CA TRP A 49 -24.21 20.53 -1.97
C TRP A 49 -23.99 21.05 -3.40
N CYS A 50 -24.26 20.22 -4.41
CA CYS A 50 -24.23 20.60 -5.83
C CYS A 50 -25.36 21.58 -6.18
N ALA A 51 -26.57 21.33 -5.68
CA ALA A 51 -27.74 22.18 -5.92
C ALA A 51 -27.55 23.59 -5.31
N GLU A 52 -26.99 23.68 -4.10
CA GLU A 52 -26.64 24.96 -3.46
C GLU A 52 -25.68 25.82 -4.29
N ARG A 53 -24.88 25.18 -5.15
CA ARG A 53 -23.89 25.84 -6.03
C ARG A 53 -24.40 26.05 -7.44
N GLY A 54 -25.66 25.69 -7.71
CA GLY A 54 -26.26 25.82 -9.04
C GLY A 54 -25.60 24.93 -10.09
N PHE A 55 -25.00 23.80 -9.69
CA PHE A 55 -24.45 22.84 -10.64
C PHE A 55 -25.57 22.15 -11.41
N ASP A 56 -25.47 22.13 -12.74
CA ASP A 56 -26.41 21.45 -13.63
C ASP A 56 -25.96 19.98 -13.83
N PRO A 57 -26.76 18.99 -13.40
CA PRO A 57 -26.46 17.57 -13.60
C PRO A 57 -26.26 17.16 -15.07
N ALA A 58 -26.79 17.92 -16.02
CA ALA A 58 -26.62 17.68 -17.46
C ALA A 58 -25.27 18.18 -18.00
N THR A 59 -24.50 18.92 -17.19
CA THR A 59 -23.22 19.50 -17.59
C THR A 59 -22.06 18.90 -16.81
N GLN A 60 -20.89 18.85 -17.43
CA GLN A 60 -19.67 18.41 -16.75
C GLN A 60 -19.33 19.41 -15.63
N THR A 61 -19.45 18.94 -14.38
CA THR A 61 -19.16 19.73 -13.18
C THR A 61 -17.84 19.29 -12.56
N SER A 62 -17.02 20.24 -12.14
CA SER A 62 -15.79 19.99 -11.40
C SER A 62 -15.99 20.32 -9.92
N VAL A 63 -15.70 19.36 -9.03
CA VAL A 63 -15.86 19.52 -7.58
C VAL A 63 -14.51 19.39 -6.89
N ASN A 64 -14.20 20.35 -6.02
CA ASN A 64 -13.06 20.23 -5.13
C ASN A 64 -13.45 19.33 -3.95
N LEU A 65 -12.81 18.16 -3.83
CA LEU A 65 -13.08 17.22 -2.75
C LEU A 65 -12.08 17.46 -1.61
N PHE A 66 -12.58 17.52 -0.38
CA PHE A 66 -11.72 17.51 0.80
C PHE A 66 -10.92 16.21 0.81
N ARG A 67 -9.76 16.22 1.48
CA ARG A 67 -8.98 15.01 1.70
C ARG A 67 -9.84 14.00 2.46
N CYS A 68 -10.42 13.07 1.73
CA CYS A 68 -11.30 12.06 2.27
C CYS A 68 -10.67 10.69 2.06
N LEU A 69 -10.77 9.88 3.10
CA LEU A 69 -10.64 8.44 2.96
C LEU A 69 -12.02 7.94 2.57
N TRP A 70 -12.09 7.16 1.51
CA TRP A 70 -13.36 6.65 1.01
C TRP A 70 -13.77 5.48 1.92
N GLU A 71 -14.39 5.83 3.04
CA GLU A 71 -14.78 4.91 4.10
C GLU A 71 -16.13 4.29 3.78
N PHE A 72 -16.12 3.24 2.95
CA PHE A 72 -17.28 2.40 2.66
C PHE A 72 -17.20 1.09 3.45
N ASP A 73 -18.30 0.38 3.70
CA ASP A 73 -18.24 -0.99 4.20
C ASP A 73 -18.23 -1.99 3.04
N LEU A 74 -17.03 -2.28 2.52
CA LEU A 74 -16.89 -3.25 1.42
C LEU A 74 -17.04 -4.71 1.87
N MET A 75 -17.04 -4.99 3.19
CA MET A 75 -17.24 -6.34 3.70
C MET A 75 -18.70 -6.78 3.55
N ALA A 76 -19.63 -5.83 3.71
CA ALA A 76 -21.06 -6.08 3.57
C ALA A 76 -21.55 -6.10 2.11
N GLU A 77 -20.99 -5.28 1.23
CA GLU A 77 -21.71 -4.89 0.00
C GLU A 77 -21.32 -5.60 -1.30
N ALA A 78 -20.08 -6.08 -1.50
CA ALA A 78 -19.75 -6.99 -2.62
C ALA A 78 -18.27 -7.44 -2.64
N HIS A 79 -18.01 -8.72 -2.39
CA HIS A 79 -16.69 -9.33 -2.55
C HIS A 79 -16.04 -9.06 -3.93
N GLN A 80 -16.86 -8.97 -5.00
CA GLN A 80 -16.36 -8.71 -6.35
C GLN A 80 -15.88 -7.27 -6.54
N LEU A 81 -16.57 -6.30 -5.93
CA LEU A 81 -16.17 -4.89 -5.97
C LEU A 81 -14.84 -4.70 -5.23
N ARG A 82 -14.71 -5.26 -4.02
CA ARG A 82 -13.48 -5.25 -3.23
C ARG A 82 -12.28 -5.82 -4.00
N ARG A 83 -12.49 -6.91 -4.76
CA ARG A 83 -11.44 -7.53 -5.58
C ARG A 83 -11.03 -6.70 -6.79
N SER A 84 -12.00 -6.03 -7.41
CA SER A 84 -11.79 -5.35 -8.68
C SER A 84 -11.21 -3.96 -8.48
N LEU A 85 -11.67 -3.24 -7.45
CA LEU A 85 -11.39 -1.81 -7.33
C LEU A 85 -9.90 -1.49 -7.10
N GLY A 86 -9.22 -2.19 -6.20
CA GLY A 86 -7.78 -2.03 -5.96
C GLY A 86 -6.91 -2.48 -7.16
N ARG A 87 -7.52 -3.05 -8.21
CA ARG A 87 -6.88 -3.43 -9.47
C ARG A 87 -7.30 -2.52 -10.63
N THR A 88 -8.27 -1.63 -10.43
CA THR A 88 -8.78 -0.71 -11.46
C THR A 88 -7.70 0.30 -11.88
N LEU A 89 -6.86 0.73 -10.94
CA LEU A 89 -5.74 1.62 -11.24
C LEU A 89 -4.56 0.81 -11.77
N GLN A 90 -4.37 0.86 -13.09
CA GLN A 90 -3.12 0.44 -13.70
C GLN A 90 -2.11 1.57 -13.64
N PHE A 91 -0.97 1.34 -12.98
CA PHE A 91 0.10 2.34 -12.99
C PHE A 91 0.68 2.53 -14.39
N ARG A 92 1.31 3.69 -14.56
CA ARG A 92 1.97 4.11 -15.79
C ARG A 92 2.98 3.06 -16.27
N ALA A 93 3.19 3.00 -17.58
CA ALA A 93 4.01 1.96 -18.20
C ALA A 93 5.50 2.05 -17.80
N ASP A 94 6.01 3.26 -17.60
CA ASP A 94 7.35 3.55 -17.09
C ASP A 94 7.57 2.93 -15.69
N VAL A 95 6.66 3.17 -14.75
CA VAL A 95 6.70 2.60 -13.39
C VAL A 95 6.70 1.07 -13.44
N ARG A 96 5.82 0.46 -14.23
CA ARG A 96 5.75 -1.00 -14.35
C ARG A 96 7.01 -1.60 -14.98
N ARG A 97 7.61 -0.90 -15.96
CA ARG A 97 8.90 -1.28 -16.57
C ARG A 97 10.03 -1.24 -15.54
N LEU A 98 10.15 -0.14 -14.78
CA LEU A 98 11.16 0.02 -13.73
C LEU A 98 11.00 -1.01 -12.60
N ALA A 99 9.76 -1.33 -12.21
CA ALA A 99 9.50 -2.37 -11.23
C ALA A 99 9.92 -3.75 -11.75
N ALA A 100 9.59 -4.09 -13.00
CA ALA A 100 10.03 -5.34 -13.63
C ALA A 100 11.56 -5.44 -13.70
N LEU A 101 12.25 -4.34 -14.05
CA LEU A 101 13.70 -4.29 -14.03
C LEU A 101 14.27 -4.44 -12.63
N THR A 102 13.65 -3.83 -11.63
CA THR A 102 14.08 -3.96 -10.24
C THR A 102 14.01 -5.41 -9.78
N VAL A 103 12.90 -6.11 -10.06
CA VAL A 103 12.76 -7.55 -9.78
C VAL A 103 13.78 -8.38 -10.55
N TYR A 104 14.01 -8.06 -11.82
CA TYR A 104 15.03 -8.73 -12.64
C TYR A 104 16.44 -8.56 -12.05
N ARG A 105 16.83 -7.34 -11.70
CA ARG A 105 18.14 -7.05 -11.07
C ARG A 105 18.26 -7.69 -9.69
N LEU A 106 17.17 -7.76 -8.94
CA LEU A 106 17.11 -8.48 -7.66
C LEU A 106 17.42 -9.97 -7.86
N SER A 107 16.77 -10.61 -8.85
CA SER A 107 17.04 -11.99 -9.24
C SER A 107 18.51 -12.19 -9.62
N GLN A 108 19.06 -11.34 -10.50
CA GLN A 108 20.44 -11.46 -10.95
C GLN A 108 21.45 -11.28 -9.81
N ARG A 109 21.25 -10.28 -8.95
CA ARG A 109 22.20 -9.93 -7.88
C ARG A 109 22.30 -11.00 -6.81
N PHE A 110 21.18 -11.64 -6.47
CA PHE A 110 21.11 -12.59 -5.36
C PHE A 110 20.84 -14.04 -5.80
N GLY A 111 20.83 -14.33 -7.11
CA GLY A 111 20.61 -15.67 -7.64
C GLY A 111 19.20 -16.23 -7.36
N LEU A 112 18.18 -15.37 -7.28
CA LEU A 112 16.82 -15.79 -6.95
C LEU A 112 16.10 -16.31 -8.21
N ALA A 113 15.44 -17.46 -8.10
CA ALA A 113 14.60 -18.00 -9.16
C ALA A 113 13.22 -17.29 -9.14
N LEU A 114 13.09 -16.20 -9.89
CA LEU A 114 11.85 -15.42 -9.98
C LEU A 114 11.19 -15.65 -11.34
N ASP A 115 10.04 -16.34 -11.38
CA ASP A 115 9.23 -16.41 -12.60
C ASP A 115 8.36 -15.15 -12.71
N PRO A 116 8.49 -14.32 -13.75
CA PRO A 116 7.69 -13.10 -13.89
C PRO A 116 6.18 -13.34 -13.93
N ARG A 117 5.74 -14.57 -14.28
CA ARG A 117 4.33 -15.00 -14.29
C ARG A 117 3.78 -15.23 -12.88
N ASP A 118 4.65 -15.42 -11.90
CA ASP A 118 4.24 -15.57 -10.52
C ASP A 118 3.57 -14.29 -10.01
N ARG A 119 2.44 -14.49 -9.35
CA ARG A 119 1.76 -13.40 -8.62
C ARG A 119 2.48 -13.06 -7.33
N LEU A 120 3.13 -14.06 -6.72
CA LEU A 120 3.98 -13.95 -5.54
C LEU A 120 5.20 -14.86 -5.73
N HIS A 121 6.40 -14.32 -5.61
CA HIS A 121 7.66 -15.06 -5.66
C HIS A 121 7.90 -15.72 -4.31
N ARG A 122 7.55 -17.00 -4.15
CA ARG A 122 7.68 -17.72 -2.87
C ARG A 122 9.14 -18.05 -2.55
N GLY A 123 9.50 -18.02 -1.26
CA GLY A 123 10.83 -18.41 -0.78
C GLY A 123 11.98 -17.57 -1.36
N ALA A 124 11.70 -16.39 -1.90
CA ALA A 124 12.63 -15.58 -2.66
C ALA A 124 13.19 -14.41 -1.86
N PHE A 125 12.32 -13.52 -1.37
CA PHE A 125 12.73 -12.34 -0.61
C PHE A 125 11.59 -11.79 0.25
N LEU A 126 11.96 -11.17 1.38
CA LEU A 126 11.03 -10.38 2.17
C LEU A 126 10.89 -9.00 1.51
N GLY A 127 9.66 -8.57 1.28
CA GLY A 127 9.38 -7.16 1.01
C GLY A 127 9.14 -6.43 2.33
N ALA A 128 9.87 -5.35 2.58
CA ALA A 128 9.72 -4.53 3.77
C ALA A 128 9.41 -3.09 3.39
N HIS A 129 8.44 -2.47 4.06
CA HIS A 129 8.25 -1.03 4.03
C HIS A 129 8.77 -0.43 5.33
N LEU A 130 9.90 0.27 5.26
CA LEU A 130 10.52 0.96 6.39
C LEU A 130 10.04 2.40 6.42
N ARG A 131 9.07 2.67 7.30
CA ARG A 131 8.36 3.94 7.38
C ARG A 131 9.01 4.86 8.41
N THR A 132 10.19 5.39 8.06
CA THR A 132 10.98 6.30 8.91
C THR A 132 11.36 7.62 8.22
N SER A 133 10.59 8.01 7.19
CA SER A 133 10.79 9.29 6.49
C SER A 133 10.41 10.49 7.38
N ALA A 134 10.95 11.66 7.06
CA ALA A 134 10.81 12.89 7.87
C ALA A 134 9.35 13.28 8.16
N ASP A 135 8.41 12.95 7.27
CA ASP A 135 6.99 13.22 7.50
C ASP A 135 6.35 12.26 8.53
N ALA A 136 6.81 11.00 8.62
CA ALA A 136 6.41 10.09 9.70
C ALA A 136 6.98 10.54 11.05
N GLU A 137 8.23 11.00 11.06
CA GLU A 137 8.87 11.58 12.25
C GLU A 137 8.10 12.82 12.73
N LYS A 138 7.82 13.75 11.82
CA LYS A 138 7.04 14.97 12.11
C LYS A 138 5.63 14.65 12.62
N ALA A 139 5.02 13.56 12.15
CA ALA A 139 3.72 13.09 12.62
C ALA A 139 3.80 12.36 13.98
N GLY A 140 4.99 12.22 14.58
CA GLY A 140 5.21 11.54 15.85
C GLY A 140 5.08 10.02 15.77
N TRP A 141 5.10 9.43 14.57
CA TRP A 141 4.88 7.99 14.39
C TRP A 141 6.04 7.14 14.88
N LEU A 142 7.24 7.73 15.00
CA LEU A 142 8.44 7.02 15.43
C LEU A 142 8.64 7.02 16.95
N ASN A 143 7.72 7.67 17.70
CA ASN A 143 7.80 7.78 19.16
C ASN A 143 7.42 6.48 19.86
N ASP A 144 6.61 5.65 19.22
CA ASP A 144 6.20 4.35 19.76
C ASP A 144 7.26 3.29 19.45
N ALA A 145 7.42 2.29 20.32
CA ALA A 145 8.43 1.24 20.16
C ALA A 145 8.33 0.55 18.79
N ALA A 146 7.13 0.14 18.39
CA ALA A 146 6.88 -0.50 17.09
C ALA A 146 7.07 0.44 15.88
N GLY A 147 6.95 1.76 16.08
CA GLY A 147 7.14 2.77 15.05
C GLY A 147 8.59 3.21 14.88
N SER A 148 9.43 3.01 15.90
CA SER A 148 10.85 3.33 15.86
C SER A 148 11.60 2.56 14.77
N PHE A 149 12.78 3.06 14.37
CA PHE A 149 13.68 2.35 13.47
C PHE A 149 13.96 0.91 13.96
N ASP A 150 14.23 0.74 15.25
CA ASP A 150 14.57 -0.56 15.81
C ASP A 150 13.37 -1.50 15.85
N GLY A 151 12.20 -1.02 16.26
CA GLY A 151 10.98 -1.84 16.27
C GLY A 151 10.59 -2.33 14.88
N GLN A 152 10.58 -1.44 13.88
CA GLN A 152 10.26 -1.83 12.51
C GLN A 152 11.28 -2.84 11.95
N THR A 153 12.58 -2.57 12.10
CA THR A 153 13.63 -3.44 11.54
C THR A 153 13.76 -4.77 12.29
N ASP A 154 13.50 -4.81 13.59
CA ASP A 154 13.51 -6.06 14.38
C ASP A 154 12.35 -6.96 13.98
N ALA A 155 11.14 -6.40 13.85
CA ALA A 155 9.97 -7.14 13.38
C ALA A 155 10.18 -7.67 11.94
N GLN A 156 10.77 -6.85 11.06
CA GLN A 156 11.09 -7.26 9.68
C GLN A 156 12.12 -8.40 9.65
N LEU A 157 13.19 -8.33 10.44
CA LEU A 157 14.19 -9.41 10.50
C LEU A 157 13.65 -10.68 11.15
N ALA A 158 12.81 -10.56 12.17
CA ALA A 158 12.13 -11.70 12.76
C ALA A 158 11.25 -12.42 11.73
N LEU A 159 10.50 -11.66 10.92
CA LEU A 159 9.69 -12.24 9.84
C LEU A 159 10.55 -12.87 8.73
N ALA A 160 11.67 -12.24 8.35
CA ALA A 160 12.60 -12.82 7.39
C ALA A 160 13.15 -14.16 7.90
N ALA A 161 13.58 -14.22 9.17
CA ALA A 161 14.10 -15.43 9.81
C ALA A 161 13.03 -16.53 9.89
N ALA A 162 11.82 -16.20 10.34
CA ALA A 162 10.70 -17.14 10.41
C ALA A 162 10.31 -17.71 9.04
N ALA A 163 10.46 -16.92 7.98
CA ALA A 163 10.21 -17.34 6.60
C ALA A 163 11.44 -17.94 5.89
N ASN A 164 12.58 -18.09 6.59
CA ASN A 164 13.86 -18.56 6.04
C ASN A 164 14.32 -17.77 4.80
N LEU A 165 14.18 -16.44 4.84
CA LEU A 165 14.53 -15.52 3.75
C LEU A 165 15.85 -14.81 4.07
N SER A 166 16.81 -14.89 3.15
CA SER A 166 18.13 -14.27 3.29
C SER A 166 18.27 -12.92 2.56
N VAL A 167 17.22 -12.46 1.89
CA VAL A 167 17.17 -11.20 1.13
C VAL A 167 15.94 -10.39 1.56
N VAL A 168 16.16 -9.11 1.85
CA VAL A 168 15.12 -8.12 2.17
C VAL A 168 15.19 -6.99 1.16
N TYR A 169 14.12 -6.82 0.39
CA TYR A 169 13.89 -5.65 -0.43
C TYR A 169 13.16 -4.58 0.40
N VAL A 170 13.75 -3.41 0.54
CA VAL A 170 13.23 -2.33 1.38
C VAL A 170 12.73 -1.17 0.54
N ALA A 171 11.44 -0.87 0.67
CA ALA A 171 10.86 0.41 0.28
C ALA A 171 11.03 1.39 1.44
N THR A 172 11.62 2.56 1.17
CA THR A 172 11.80 3.61 2.17
C THR A 172 12.07 4.95 1.50
N GLY A 173 11.62 6.03 2.14
CA GLY A 173 12.01 7.40 1.82
C GLY A 173 13.22 7.90 2.62
N ASN A 174 13.87 7.06 3.43
CA ASN A 174 15.00 7.43 4.29
C ASN A 174 16.25 6.57 3.96
N ALA A 175 17.18 7.15 3.19
CA ALA A 175 18.40 6.47 2.76
C ALA A 175 19.39 6.19 3.90
N VAL A 176 19.40 7.03 4.94
CA VAL A 176 20.27 6.85 6.11
C VAL A 176 19.83 5.61 6.89
N ASP A 177 18.52 5.48 7.13
CA ASP A 177 17.98 4.31 7.80
C ASP A 177 18.07 3.04 6.95
N LEU A 178 18.00 3.14 5.63
CA LEU A 178 18.28 2.00 4.75
C LEU A 178 19.70 1.45 4.97
N ALA A 179 20.71 2.33 5.03
CA ALA A 179 22.10 1.93 5.27
C ALA A 179 22.28 1.31 6.66
N ARG A 180 21.67 1.91 7.69
CA ARG A 180 21.66 1.36 9.06
C ARG A 180 21.00 -0.01 9.11
N PHE A 181 19.89 -0.18 8.39
CA PHE A 181 19.18 -1.45 8.34
C PHE A 181 20.04 -2.54 7.68
N ALA A 182 20.75 -2.22 6.59
CA ALA A 182 21.65 -3.16 5.95
C ALA A 182 22.76 -3.68 6.88
N VAL A 183 23.38 -2.79 7.66
CA VAL A 183 24.39 -3.18 8.67
C VAL A 183 23.77 -4.11 9.72
N LYS A 184 22.66 -3.69 10.31
CA LYS A 184 21.95 -4.44 11.35
C LYS A 184 21.52 -5.84 10.88
N ALA A 185 20.97 -5.94 9.68
CA ALA A 185 20.54 -7.19 9.07
C ALA A 185 21.71 -8.16 8.83
N TRP A 186 22.84 -7.62 8.37
CA TRP A 186 24.06 -8.41 8.15
C TRP A 186 24.64 -8.94 9.47
N GLU A 187 24.70 -8.09 10.50
CA GLU A 187 25.23 -8.46 11.81
C GLU A 187 24.38 -9.50 12.54
N ARG A 188 23.04 -9.38 12.47
CA ARG A 188 22.13 -10.28 13.20
C ARG A 188 21.93 -11.64 12.53
N GLY A 189 21.96 -11.70 11.20
CA GLY A 189 21.54 -12.92 10.50
C GLY A 189 22.15 -13.13 9.12
N ARG A 190 23.16 -12.33 8.74
CA ARG A 190 23.75 -12.36 7.37
C ARG A 190 22.69 -12.17 6.28
N VAL A 191 21.68 -11.35 6.58
CA VAL A 191 20.59 -11.04 5.66
C VAL A 191 21.00 -9.87 4.78
N ASN A 192 20.86 -10.04 3.46
CA ASN A 192 21.14 -8.98 2.49
C ASN A 192 19.97 -8.00 2.41
N VAL A 193 20.23 -6.71 2.59
CA VAL A 193 19.25 -5.64 2.43
C VAL A 193 19.52 -4.88 1.14
N THR A 194 18.48 -4.59 0.37
CA THR A 194 18.58 -3.84 -0.88
C THR A 194 17.37 -2.95 -1.12
N SER A 195 17.40 -2.14 -2.17
CA SER A 195 16.30 -1.27 -2.60
C SER A 195 16.38 -1.04 -4.11
N LYS A 196 15.34 -0.48 -4.72
CA LYS A 196 15.36 -0.08 -6.15
C LYS A 196 16.58 0.77 -6.51
N ALA A 197 16.95 1.73 -5.66
CA ALA A 197 18.06 2.65 -5.92
C ALA A 197 19.42 1.94 -5.91
N ALA A 198 19.53 0.82 -5.18
CA ALA A 198 20.75 0.01 -5.16
C ALA A 198 20.80 -1.06 -6.27
N LEU A 199 19.67 -1.33 -6.94
CA LEU A 199 19.53 -2.37 -7.96
C LEU A 199 19.54 -1.80 -9.39
N LEU A 200 18.93 -0.64 -9.60
CA LEU A 200 18.93 0.05 -10.89
C LEU A 200 20.26 0.80 -11.09
N THR A 201 20.72 0.85 -12.33
CA THR A 201 22.00 1.48 -12.71
C THR A 201 21.88 2.14 -14.08
N GLY A 202 22.78 3.08 -14.38
CA GLY A 202 22.81 3.80 -15.67
C GLY A 202 21.47 4.44 -16.01
N ALA A 203 21.03 4.28 -17.26
CA ALA A 203 19.80 4.89 -17.76
C ALA A 203 18.54 4.51 -16.96
N ASP A 204 18.47 3.30 -16.39
CA ASP A 204 17.32 2.89 -15.59
C ASP A 204 17.28 3.62 -14.23
N LEU A 205 18.44 3.94 -13.65
CA LEU A 205 18.52 4.76 -12.44
C LEU A 205 18.21 6.23 -12.74
N ASP A 206 18.67 6.74 -13.88
CA ASP A 206 18.36 8.10 -14.33
C ASP A 206 16.85 8.28 -14.56
N GLU A 207 16.18 7.28 -15.18
CA GLU A 207 14.73 7.29 -15.34
C GLU A 207 14.00 7.22 -14.00
N LEU A 208 14.46 6.40 -13.05
CA LEU A 208 13.90 6.38 -11.70
C LEU A 208 14.02 7.76 -11.04
N ASN A 209 15.19 8.40 -11.14
CA ASN A 209 15.46 9.70 -10.51
C ASN A 209 14.66 10.85 -11.16
N ALA A 210 14.25 10.70 -12.42
CA ALA A 210 13.38 11.65 -13.11
C ALA A 210 11.92 11.60 -12.63
N LEU A 211 11.51 10.52 -11.95
CA LEU A 211 10.18 10.39 -11.35
C LEU A 211 10.08 11.22 -10.08
N SER A 212 8.88 11.77 -9.82
CA SER A 212 8.59 12.40 -8.53
C SER A 212 8.66 11.38 -7.38
N TRP A 213 8.76 11.87 -6.14
CA TRP A 213 8.85 11.03 -4.96
C TRP A 213 7.70 10.00 -4.87
N ASP A 214 6.45 10.42 -5.08
CA ASP A 214 5.30 9.51 -5.09
C ASP A 214 5.35 8.51 -6.26
N GLN A 215 5.81 8.94 -7.44
CA GLN A 215 5.95 8.05 -8.59
C GLN A 215 7.03 6.99 -8.37
N GLN A 216 8.12 7.34 -7.69
CA GLN A 216 9.13 6.38 -7.26
C GLN A 216 8.59 5.36 -6.24
N ALA A 217 7.66 5.77 -5.37
CA ALA A 217 7.00 4.85 -4.44
C ALA A 217 6.14 3.82 -5.18
N LEU A 218 5.56 4.15 -6.34
CA LEU A 218 4.81 3.18 -7.15
C LEU A 218 5.70 2.05 -7.70
N VAL A 219 7.00 2.30 -7.93
CA VAL A 219 7.96 1.26 -8.31
C VAL A 219 8.13 0.25 -7.18
N ASP A 220 8.34 0.74 -5.95
CA ASP A 220 8.42 -0.12 -4.76
C ASP A 220 7.12 -0.90 -4.57
N TYR A 221 5.98 -0.26 -4.79
CA TYR A 221 4.67 -0.84 -4.57
C TYR A 221 4.47 -2.08 -5.46
N GLU A 222 4.78 -1.98 -6.76
CA GLU A 222 4.72 -3.11 -7.69
C GLU A 222 5.67 -4.25 -7.31
N VAL A 223 6.87 -3.94 -6.80
CA VAL A 223 7.82 -4.97 -6.32
C VAL A 223 7.29 -5.67 -5.06
N LEU A 224 6.82 -4.89 -4.08
CA LEU A 224 6.35 -5.40 -2.79
C LEU A 224 5.08 -6.24 -2.91
N LEU A 225 4.24 -5.98 -3.91
CA LEU A 225 3.07 -6.84 -4.17
C LEU A 225 3.44 -8.27 -4.52
N LYS A 226 4.62 -8.49 -5.11
CA LYS A 226 5.10 -9.80 -5.58
C LYS A 226 6.05 -10.51 -4.61
N CYS A 227 6.43 -9.90 -3.48
CA CYS A 227 7.39 -10.52 -2.54
C CYS A 227 6.84 -11.78 -1.85
N SER A 228 7.72 -12.59 -1.25
CA SER A 228 7.34 -13.85 -0.58
C SER A 228 6.46 -13.60 0.63
N ARG A 229 6.96 -12.75 1.53
CA ARG A 229 6.26 -12.22 2.71
C ARG A 229 6.43 -10.71 2.71
N PHE A 230 5.44 -9.99 3.19
CA PHE A 230 5.49 -8.54 3.32
C PHE A 230 5.50 -8.13 4.80
N ALA A 231 6.36 -7.18 5.15
CA ALA A 231 6.39 -6.54 6.47
C ALA A 231 6.17 -5.03 6.32
N GLY A 232 5.24 -4.47 7.09
CA GLY A 232 4.95 -3.05 7.11
C GLY A 232 4.60 -2.54 8.50
N PHE A 233 4.18 -1.27 8.54
CA PHE A 233 3.84 -0.56 9.78
C PHE A 233 2.38 -0.06 9.75
N THR A 234 1.66 -0.21 10.87
CA THR A 234 0.19 0.02 10.97
C THR A 234 -0.21 1.45 10.60
N LYS A 235 0.58 2.48 10.96
CA LYS A 235 0.21 3.87 10.69
C LYS A 235 0.37 4.28 9.22
N SER A 236 0.80 3.35 8.36
CA SER A 236 1.05 3.64 6.95
C SER A 236 -0.04 3.05 6.05
N SER A 237 -0.82 3.94 5.44
CA SER A 237 -1.78 3.56 4.38
C SER A 237 -1.13 2.82 3.21
N TYR A 238 0.12 3.16 2.87
CA TYR A 238 0.90 2.46 1.86
C TYR A 238 1.13 0.98 2.23
N SER A 239 1.52 0.69 3.48
CA SER A 239 1.67 -0.69 3.96
C SER A 239 0.36 -1.46 3.92
N TRP A 240 -0.72 -0.84 4.40
CA TRP A 240 -2.04 -1.46 4.40
C TRP A 240 -2.54 -1.78 3.01
N ASN A 241 -2.36 -0.86 2.06
CA ASN A 241 -2.82 -1.08 0.70
C ASN A 241 -2.13 -2.31 0.08
N ILE A 242 -0.81 -2.43 0.25
CA ILE A 242 -0.05 -3.60 -0.18
C ILE A 242 -0.55 -4.87 0.51
N ALA A 243 -0.74 -4.85 1.83
CA ALA A 243 -1.21 -6.00 2.59
C ALA A 243 -2.61 -6.47 2.13
N ILE A 244 -3.56 -5.55 1.95
CA ILE A 244 -4.92 -5.86 1.47
C ILE A 244 -4.88 -6.41 0.05
N ARG A 245 -4.10 -5.80 -0.85
CA ARG A 245 -3.96 -6.31 -2.23
C ARG A 245 -3.39 -7.73 -2.26
N ARG A 246 -2.39 -8.01 -1.44
CA ARG A 246 -1.78 -9.34 -1.30
C ARG A 246 -2.77 -10.33 -0.69
N ASN A 247 -3.54 -9.92 0.30
CA ASN A 247 -4.59 -10.73 0.90
C ASN A 247 -5.62 -11.21 -0.13
N LEU A 248 -6.04 -10.33 -1.05
CA LEU A 248 -6.96 -10.69 -2.13
C LEU A 248 -6.38 -11.77 -3.06
N VAL A 249 -5.08 -11.73 -3.34
CA VAL A 249 -4.39 -12.81 -4.07
C VAL A 249 -4.41 -14.11 -3.25
N GLY A 250 -4.10 -14.01 -1.95
CA GLY A 250 -4.13 -15.14 -1.04
C GLY A 250 -5.50 -15.82 -0.94
N GLN A 251 -6.59 -15.05 -0.86
CA GLN A 251 -7.96 -15.57 -0.83
C GLN A 251 -8.36 -16.30 -2.13
N GLU A 252 -7.81 -15.87 -3.28
CA GLU A 252 -7.99 -16.59 -4.54
C GLU A 252 -7.20 -17.93 -4.53
N TRP A 253 -6.03 -17.96 -3.90
CA TRP A 253 -5.16 -19.14 -3.76
C TRP A 253 -5.59 -20.12 -2.67
N ASN A 254 -6.22 -19.70 -1.56
CA ASN A 254 -6.84 -20.66 -0.63
C ASN A 254 -7.92 -21.51 -1.31
N ARG A 255 -8.50 -21.00 -2.40
CA ARG A 255 -9.44 -21.75 -3.25
C ARG A 255 -8.73 -22.62 -4.30
N ILE A 256 -7.41 -22.44 -4.48
CA ILE A 256 -6.56 -23.09 -5.49
C ILE A 256 -5.14 -23.30 -4.88
N GLU A 257 -4.99 -24.37 -4.09
CA GLU A 257 -3.72 -24.95 -3.59
C GLU A 257 -2.95 -24.29 -2.41
N GLY A 258 -2.90 -25.00 -1.28
CA GLY A 258 -1.70 -25.20 -0.45
C GLY A 258 -1.07 -24.01 0.27
N VAL A 259 -1.74 -22.85 0.35
CA VAL A 259 -1.25 -21.67 1.06
C VAL A 259 -1.94 -21.59 2.42
N GLU A 260 -1.18 -21.54 3.50
CA GLU A 260 -1.73 -21.13 4.80
C GLU A 260 -1.89 -19.60 4.80
N VAL A 261 -2.96 -19.11 4.18
CA VAL A 261 -3.47 -17.75 4.43
C VAL A 261 -4.42 -17.84 5.60
N LYS A 262 -4.21 -17.01 6.62
CA LYS A 262 -5.08 -16.97 7.81
C LYS A 262 -6.49 -16.54 7.39
N GLU A 263 -7.50 -17.29 7.84
CA GLU A 263 -8.92 -17.02 7.50
C GLU A 263 -9.39 -15.67 8.04
N ASP A 264 -8.96 -15.33 9.26
CA ASP A 264 -9.18 -14.03 9.89
C ASP A 264 -7.83 -13.34 10.15
N PRO A 265 -7.39 -12.44 9.26
CA PRO A 265 -6.15 -11.69 9.43
C PRO A 265 -6.12 -10.74 10.64
N TYR A 266 -7.28 -10.46 11.24
CA TYR A 266 -7.43 -9.52 12.37
C TYR A 266 -7.48 -10.22 13.71
N LYS A 267 -7.64 -11.56 13.74
CA LYS A 267 -7.56 -12.34 14.96
C LYS A 267 -6.24 -12.12 15.71
N VAL A 268 -5.17 -11.80 14.97
CA VAL A 268 -3.86 -11.45 15.53
C VAL A 268 -3.92 -10.31 16.55
N LEU A 269 -4.87 -9.39 16.44
CA LEU A 269 -5.08 -8.31 17.42
C LEU A 269 -5.40 -8.84 18.84
N GLN A 270 -5.94 -10.05 18.94
CA GLN A 270 -6.25 -10.72 20.20
C GLN A 270 -5.10 -11.64 20.68
N GLU A 271 -4.15 -11.93 19.80
CA GLU A 271 -3.08 -12.91 20.03
C GLU A 271 -1.72 -12.22 20.27
N GLU A 272 -1.48 -11.07 19.64
CA GLU A 272 -0.20 -10.37 19.63
C GLU A 272 -0.38 -8.85 19.76
N GLU A 273 0.00 -8.30 20.91
CA GLU A 273 -0.15 -6.87 21.25
C GLU A 273 0.67 -5.93 20.35
N GLU A 274 1.59 -6.41 19.53
CA GLU A 274 2.42 -5.56 18.65
C GLU A 274 2.13 -5.74 17.15
N VAL A 275 1.04 -6.45 16.79
CA VAL A 275 0.70 -6.75 15.39
C VAL A 275 -0.75 -6.35 15.07
N ALA A 276 -0.90 -5.42 14.13
CA ALA A 276 -2.21 -4.93 13.67
C ALA A 276 -2.90 -5.83 12.65
N PHE A 277 -2.12 -6.60 11.88
CA PHE A 277 -2.62 -7.41 10.77
C PHE A 277 -1.64 -8.52 10.44
N ASP A 278 -2.16 -9.72 10.22
CA ASP A 278 -1.38 -10.86 9.73
C ASP A 278 -2.28 -11.82 8.94
N ASP A 279 -2.14 -11.84 7.62
CA ASP A 279 -2.85 -12.80 6.76
C ASP A 279 -2.01 -14.02 6.39
N GLY A 280 -0.85 -14.20 7.04
CA GLY A 280 0.17 -15.15 6.64
C GLY A 280 1.07 -14.61 5.53
N LEU A 281 0.58 -13.87 4.54
CA LEU A 281 1.38 -13.32 3.43
C LEU A 281 2.02 -11.97 3.77
N SER A 282 1.42 -11.22 4.68
CA SER A 282 1.69 -9.84 4.98
C SER A 282 1.47 -9.61 6.47
N ARG A 283 2.37 -8.89 7.11
CA ARG A 283 2.32 -8.60 8.54
C ARG A 283 2.58 -7.12 8.81
N LEU A 284 1.70 -6.47 9.56
CA LEU A 284 1.81 -5.05 9.91
C LEU A 284 2.07 -4.91 11.41
N GLY A 285 3.21 -4.32 11.75
CA GLY A 285 3.61 -4.08 13.14
C GLY A 285 3.04 -2.78 13.72
N GLY A 286 2.91 -2.77 15.04
CA GLY A 286 2.36 -1.67 15.84
C GLY A 286 0.83 -1.70 15.92
N HIS A 287 0.28 -0.81 16.75
CA HIS A 287 -1.15 -0.56 16.87
C HIS A 287 -1.42 0.93 17.01
N ASP A 288 -2.55 1.40 16.47
CA ASP A 288 -3.05 2.74 16.78
C ASP A 288 -4.57 2.87 16.92
N GLY A 289 -5.29 1.75 16.79
CA GLY A 289 -6.74 1.64 16.88
C GLY A 289 -7.50 2.30 15.73
N TRP A 290 -6.91 3.28 15.05
CA TRP A 290 -7.59 4.08 14.04
C TRP A 290 -7.47 3.45 12.66
N HIS A 291 -6.27 3.03 12.25
CA HIS A 291 -6.04 2.45 10.94
C HIS A 291 -6.61 1.04 10.84
N GLU A 292 -6.53 0.24 11.91
CA GLU A 292 -7.06 -1.12 11.99
C GLU A 292 -8.58 -1.13 11.84
N MET A 293 -9.27 -0.11 12.36
CA MET A 293 -10.73 -0.01 12.24
C MET A 293 -11.19 0.52 10.88
N LYS A 294 -10.37 1.34 10.21
CA LYS A 294 -10.77 2.07 8.99
C LYS A 294 -10.27 1.43 7.71
N ILE A 295 -8.99 1.08 7.63
CA ILE A 295 -8.37 0.65 6.38
C ILE A 295 -8.95 -0.67 5.85
N PRO A 296 -9.04 -1.73 6.66
CA PRO A 296 -9.59 -3.03 6.26
C PRO A 296 -10.93 -3.02 5.54
N LYS A 297 -11.81 -2.12 5.97
CA LYS A 297 -13.22 -2.06 5.56
C LYS A 297 -13.43 -1.02 4.48
N GLY A 298 -12.64 0.06 4.49
CA GLY A 298 -12.70 1.14 3.51
C GLY A 298 -12.21 0.77 2.12
N MET A 299 -12.40 1.72 1.21
CA MET A 299 -12.05 1.65 -0.19
C MET A 299 -10.67 2.29 -0.40
N TRP A 300 -9.64 1.47 -0.63
CA TRP A 300 -8.27 1.95 -0.79
C TRP A 300 -7.75 1.65 -2.21
N PRO A 301 -7.54 2.68 -3.05
CA PRO A 301 -6.86 2.53 -4.34
C PRO A 301 -5.39 2.17 -4.15
#